data_AF-A0A496NB72-F1
#
_entry.id   AF-A0A496NB72-F1
#
_cell.length_a   1.000
_cell.length_b   1.000
_cell.length_c   1.000
_cell.angle_alpha   90.00
_cell.angle_beta   90.00
_cell.angle_gamma   90.00
#
_symmetry.space_group_name_H-M   'P 1'
#
loop_
_entity.id
_entity.type
_entity.pdbx_description
1 polymer ?
#
loop_
_entity_poly.entity_id
_entity_poly.type
_entity_poly.pdbx_seq_one_letter_code
_entity_poly.pdbx_strand_id
1 'polypeptide(L)' 'MTVYFSSFSEFLNMGGHGPYVWSCYVITMIVLFLLILFTKSERKNVIEKLTHQSIRQERLTNRQRQQLK' A
#
# COMPACT_ATOMS: atom_id res chain seq x y z
N MET A 1 -6.30 -41.62 20.72
CA MET A 1 -5.86 -40.34 20.12
C MET A 1 -7.02 -39.79 19.31
N THR A 2 -7.67 -38.73 19.78
CA THR A 2 -8.83 -38.14 19.09
C THR A 2 -8.36 -36.97 18.24
N VAL A 3 -8.52 -37.09 16.92
CA VAL A 3 -8.36 -35.99 15.98
C VAL A 3 -9.37 -34.89 16.33
N TYR A 4 -8.88 -33.74 16.80
CA TYR A 4 -9.72 -32.64 17.31
C TYR A 4 -10.37 -31.80 16.21
N PHE A 5 -9.97 -32.04 14.95
CA PHE A 5 -10.48 -31.36 13.77
C PHE A 5 -10.60 -32.39 12.64
N SER A 6 -11.82 -32.80 12.37
CA SER A 6 -12.17 -33.87 11.44
C SER A 6 -12.22 -33.36 9.99
N SER A 7 -12.27 -32.03 9.81
CA SER A 7 -12.47 -31.39 8.52
C SER A 7 -11.99 -29.93 8.52
N PHE A 8 -11.56 -29.44 7.36
CA PHE A 8 -11.29 -28.02 7.10
C PHE A 8 -12.49 -27.11 7.45
N SER A 9 -13.71 -27.66 7.41
CA SER A 9 -14.94 -26.95 7.82
C SER A 9 -15.00 -26.69 9.32
N GLU A 10 -14.53 -27.62 10.18
CA GLU A 10 -14.48 -27.41 11.64
C GLU A 10 -13.40 -26.40 12.03
N PHE A 11 -12.33 -26.29 11.24
CA PHE A 11 -11.33 -25.25 11.41
C PHE A 11 -11.86 -23.85 11.03
N LEU A 12 -12.65 -23.76 9.95
CA LEU A 12 -13.34 -22.52 9.58
C LEU A 12 -14.48 -22.16 10.51
N ASN A 13 -15.07 -23.14 11.17
CA ASN A 13 -16.28 -22.99 11.96
C ASN A 13 -16.07 -23.32 13.44
N MET A 14 -14.83 -23.20 13.98
CA MET A 14 -14.41 -23.50 15.36
C MET A 14 -15.56 -23.33 16.39
N GLY A 15 -16.33 -24.39 16.61
CA GLY A 15 -17.49 -24.39 17.53
C GLY A 15 -18.56 -23.31 17.31
N GLY A 16 -18.69 -22.71 16.11
CA GLY A 16 -19.63 -21.63 15.77
C GLY A 16 -19.05 -20.21 15.84
N HIS A 17 -17.79 -20.05 16.26
CA HIS A 17 -17.12 -18.73 16.36
C HIS A 17 -16.18 -18.40 15.21
N GLY A 18 -15.86 -19.38 14.37
CA GLY A 18 -14.93 -19.22 13.26
C GLY A 18 -15.25 -18.02 12.33
N PRO A 19 -16.52 -17.76 11.94
CA PRO A 19 -16.85 -16.60 11.10
C PRO A 19 -16.37 -15.26 11.67
N TYR A 20 -16.46 -15.06 13.00
CA TYR A 20 -16.04 -13.82 13.65
C TYR A 20 -14.53 -13.63 13.59
N VAL A 21 -13.77 -14.70 13.85
CA VAL A 21 -12.31 -14.67 13.83
C VAL A 21 -11.82 -14.34 12.41
N TRP A 22 -12.34 -15.04 11.41
CA TRP A 22 -11.98 -14.81 10.01
C TRP A 22 -12.37 -13.41 9.52
N SER A 23 -13.52 -12.87 9.92
CA SER A 23 -13.88 -11.48 9.63
C SER A 23 -12.86 -10.49 10.18
N CYS A 24 -12.41 -10.64 11.43
CA CYS A 24 -11.38 -9.78 12.01
C CYS A 24 -10.06 -9.87 11.25
N TYR A 25 -9.63 -11.07 10.86
CA TYR A 25 -8.42 -11.26 10.04
C TYR A 25 -8.55 -10.62 8.67
N VAL A 26 -9.68 -10.81 7.99
CA VAL A 26 -9.95 -10.23 6.67
C VAL A 26 -9.96 -8.70 6.74
N ILE A 27 -10.66 -8.12 7.71
CA ILE A 27 -10.70 -6.66 7.91
C ILE A 27 -9.29 -6.12 8.16
N THR A 28 -8.52 -6.77 9.03
CA THR A 28 -7.14 -6.36 9.32
C THR A 28 -6.25 -6.43 8.08
N MET A 29 -6.38 -7.50 7.29
CA MET A 29 -5.67 -7.65 6.02
C MET A 29 -6.04 -6.55 5.02
N ILE A 30 -7.32 -6.20 4.91
CA ILE A 30 -7.79 -5.13 4.04
C ILE A 30 -7.19 -3.79 4.47
N VAL A 31 -7.21 -3.48 5.77
CA VAL A 31 -6.63 -2.23 6.29
C VAL A 31 -5.13 -2.15 6.00
N LEU A 32 -4.39 -3.24 6.22
CA LEU A 32 -2.96 -3.31 5.88
C LEU A 32 -2.72 -3.10 4.38
N PHE A 33 -3.52 -3.75 3.53
CA PHE A 33 -3.40 -3.62 2.09
C PHE A 33 -3.66 -2.19 1.62
N LEU A 34 -4.72 -1.55 2.14
CA LEU A 34 -5.04 -0.16 1.89
C LEU A 34 -3.91 0.77 2.34
N LEU A 35 -3.31 0.54 3.51
CA LEU A 35 -2.19 1.33 4.01
C LEU A 35 -0.97 1.22 3.09
N ILE A 36 -0.66 0.02 2.61
CA ILE A 36 0.43 -0.21 1.66
C ILE A 36 0.17 0.52 0.34
N LEU A 37 -1.04 0.39 -0.21
CA LEU A 37 -1.42 1.08 -1.45
C LEU A 37 -1.35 2.60 -1.29
N PHE A 38 -1.85 3.13 -0.18
CA PHE A 38 -1.82 4.55 0.15
C PHE A 38 -0.37 5.06 0.24
N THR A 39 0.49 4.34 0.96
CA THR A 39 1.92 4.66 1.10
C THR A 39 2.65 4.64 -0.25
N LYS A 40 2.31 3.68 -1.12
CA LYS A 40 2.89 3.60 -2.48
C LYS A 40 2.43 4.75 -3.37
N SER A 41 1.18 5.18 -3.25
CA SER A 41 0.62 6.30 -4.00
C SER A 41 1.30 7.63 -3.62
N GLU A 42 1.43 7.89 -2.31
CA GLU A 42 2.14 9.06 -1.78
C GLU A 42 3.58 9.16 -2.30
N ARG A 43 4.32 8.05 -2.29
CA ARG A 43 5.69 8.02 -2.83
C ARG A 43 5.77 8.40 -4.31
N LYS A 44 4.82 7.96 -5.13
CA LYS A 44 4.78 8.31 -6.55
C LYS A 44 4.50 9.80 -6.75
N ASN A 45 3.54 10.34 -6.02
CA ASN A 45 3.17 11.76 -6.10
C ASN A 45 4.32 12.69 -5.69
N VAL A 46 5.12 12.31 -4.69
CA VAL A 46 6.29 13.09 -4.26
C VAL A 46 7.39 13.10 -5.32
N ILE A 47 7.71 11.96 -5.93
CA ILE A 47 8.76 11.86 -6.95
C ILE A 47 8.37 12.61 -8.23
N GLU A 48 7.11 12.50 -8.64
CA GLU A 48 6.59 13.20 -9.82
C GLU A 48 6.66 14.73 -9.64
N LYS A 49 6.29 15.23 -8.46
CA LYS A 49 6.40 16.66 -8.12
C LYS A 49 7.84 17.17 -8.18
N LEU A 50 8.81 16.40 -7.68
CA LEU A 50 10.23 16.77 -7.73
C LEU A 50 10.78 16.79 -9.17
N THR A 51 10.35 15.83 -10.00
CA THR A 51 10.79 15.73 -11.40
C THR A 51 10.26 16.90 -12.23
N HIS A 52 9.02 17.33 -12.00
CA HIS A 52 8.47 18.50 -12.68
C HIS A 52 9.13 19.81 -12.24
N GLN A 53 9.55 19.91 -10.98
CA GLN A 53 10.26 21.10 -10.47
C GLN A 53 11.69 21.21 -11.01
N SER A 54 12.43 20.09 -11.12
CA SER A 54 13.81 20.10 -11.65
C SER A 54 13.86 20.55 -13.11
N ILE A 55 12.95 20.06 -13.96
CA ILE A 55 12.83 20.48 -15.37
C ILE A 55 12.55 21.98 -15.48
N ARG A 56 11.77 22.55 -14.55
CA ARG A 56 11.45 23.98 -14.55
C ARG A 56 12.64 24.83 -14.11
N GLN A 57 13.44 24.35 -13.15
CA GLN A 57 14.65 25.04 -12.71
C GLN A 57 15.74 25.01 -13.79
N GLU A 58 15.98 23.87 -14.45
CA GLU A 58 16.95 23.79 -15.55
C GLU A 58 16.66 24.77 -16.69
N ARG A 59 15.39 24.99 -17.02
CA ARG A 59 14.99 25.97 -18.06
C ARG A 59 15.34 27.40 -17.68
N LEU A 60 15.28 27.75 -16.39
CA LEU A 60 15.65 29.08 -15.90
C LEU A 60 17.18 29.26 -15.92
N THR A 61 17.92 28.25 -15.47
CA THR A 61 19.39 28.27 -15.47
C THR A 61 19.97 28.31 -16.89
N ASN A 62 19.38 27.57 -17.84
CA ASN A 62 19.82 27.61 -19.24
C ASN A 62 19.55 28.97 -19.92
N ARG A 63 18.43 29.63 -19.60
CA ARG A 63 18.16 31.00 -20.09
C ARG A 63 19.17 32.01 -19.56
N GLN A 64 19.55 31.91 -18.29
CA GLN A 64 20.59 32.76 -17.70
C GLN A 64 21.95 32.52 -18.36
N ARG A 65 22.32 31.25 -18.62
CA ARG A 65 23.55 30.91 -19.36
C ARG A 65 23.56 31.41 -20.80
N GLN A 66 22.41 31.43 -21.47
CA GLN A 66 22.30 31.96 -22.84
C GLN A 66 22.40 33.49 -22.90
N GLN A 67 22.00 34.21 -21.84
CA GLN A 67 22.13 35.68 -21.79
C GLN A 67 23.55 36.16 -21.42
N LEU A 68 24.39 35.28 -20.88
CA LEU A 68 25.77 35.57 -20.48
C LEU A 68 26.82 35.23 -21.56
N LYS A 69 26.38 34.75 -22.73
CA LYS A 69 27.21 34.54 -23.93
C LYS A 69 26.88 35.62 -24.95
#